data_AF-A0A2R6H5I0-F1
#
_entry.id   AF-A0A2R6H5I0-F1
#
_cell.length_a   1.000
_cell.length_b   1.000
_cell.length_c   1.000
_cell.angle_alpha   90.00
_cell.angle_beta   90.00
_cell.angle_gamma   90.00
#
_symmetry.space_group_name_H-M   'P 1'
#
loop_
_entity.id
_entity.type
_entity.pdbx_description
1 polymer ?
#
loop_
_entity_poly.entity_id
_entity_poly.type
_entity_poly.pdbx_seq_one_letter_code
_entity_poly.pdbx_strand_id
1 'polypeptide(L)'
;LRNADDRGLDIYIGGISDDVRDRIQDAVPSATLFETLWEWTDTPAGTLLITDKQTALLSVRVEEVETEDTEEVAIWGTGHRNSLVVILRAIFTWQLETYEE
;
A
#
# COMPACT_ATOMS: atom_id res chain seq x y z
N LEU A 1 -8.20 7.30 -4.56
CA LEU A 1 -8.44 6.09 -5.37
C LEU A 1 -9.46 6.33 -6.47
N ARG A 2 -10.70 6.77 -6.20
CA ARG A 2 -11.67 7.17 -7.26
C ARG A 2 -11.11 8.11 -8.33
N ASN A 3 -10.47 9.21 -7.93
CA ASN A 3 -9.83 10.12 -8.90
C ASN A 3 -8.72 9.46 -9.73
N ALA A 4 -8.06 8.41 -9.21
CA ALA A 4 -7.06 7.65 -9.96
C ALA A 4 -7.73 6.69 -10.95
N ASP A 5 -8.85 6.08 -10.55
CA ASP A 5 -9.70 5.24 -11.39
C ASP A 5 -10.32 6.03 -12.55
N ASP A 6 -10.88 7.20 -12.26
CA ASP A 6 -11.42 8.11 -13.28
C ASP A 6 -10.37 8.54 -14.32
N ARG A 7 -9.09 8.49 -13.94
CA ARG A 7 -7.94 8.78 -14.81
C ARG A 7 -7.42 7.54 -15.56
N GLY A 8 -8.00 6.37 -15.32
CA GLY A 8 -7.58 5.09 -15.90
C GLY A 8 -6.19 4.65 -15.43
N LEU A 9 -5.83 4.92 -14.18
CA LEU A 9 -4.57 4.44 -13.61
C LEU A 9 -4.72 2.98 -13.14
N ASP A 10 -3.65 2.21 -13.25
CA ASP A 10 -3.58 0.87 -12.68
C ASP A 10 -3.50 0.96 -11.15
N ILE A 11 -4.47 0.36 -10.47
CA ILE A 11 -4.60 0.40 -9.01
C ILE A 11 -4.51 -1.03 -8.47
N TYR A 12 -3.51 -1.27 -7.62
CA TYR A 12 -3.30 -2.55 -6.95
C TYR A 12 -3.41 -2.35 -5.45
N ILE A 13 -4.23 -3.15 -4.78
CA ILE A 13 -4.47 -3.05 -3.33
C ILE A 13 -4.41 -4.44 -2.71
N GLY A 14 -3.67 -4.56 -1.61
CA GLY A 14 -3.58 -5.80 -0.85
C GLY A 14 -3.48 -5.53 0.65
N GLY A 15 -3.56 -6.59 1.46
CA GLY A 15 -3.44 -6.52 2.92
C GLY A 15 -4.65 -5.85 3.59
N ILE A 16 -5.82 -5.92 2.96
CA ILE A 16 -7.08 -5.36 3.46
C ILE A 16 -7.98 -6.45 4.02
N SER A 17 -8.82 -6.11 5.01
CA SER A 17 -9.87 -7.02 5.50
C SER A 17 -10.99 -7.22 4.47
N ASP A 18 -11.76 -8.30 4.63
CA ASP A 18 -12.87 -8.61 3.73
C ASP A 18 -13.94 -7.50 3.68
N ASP A 19 -14.28 -6.90 4.83
CA ASP A 19 -15.22 -5.76 4.86
C ASP A 19 -14.72 -4.55 4.05
N VAL A 20 -13.40 -4.33 4.03
CA VAL A 20 -12.77 -3.24 3.27
C VAL A 20 -12.68 -3.60 1.79
N ARG A 21 -12.46 -4.88 1.47
CA ARG A 21 -12.41 -5.42 0.10
C ARG A 21 -13.68 -5.06 -0.67
N ASP A 22 -14.85 -5.41 -0.13
CA ASP A 22 -16.13 -5.18 -0.79
C ASP A 22 -16.38 -3.68 -1.05
N ARG A 23 -16.10 -2.86 -0.03
CA ARG A 23 -16.24 -1.40 -0.15
C ARG A 23 -15.31 -0.79 -1.19
N ILE A 24 -14.09 -1.31 -1.33
CA ILE A 24 -13.13 -0.84 -2.34
C ILE A 24 -13.60 -1.25 -3.74
N GLN A 25 -14.04 -2.49 -3.92
CA GLN A 25 -14.50 -2.99 -5.21
C GLN A 25 -15.73 -2.20 -5.71
N ASP A 26 -16.65 -1.85 -4.81
CA ASP A 26 -17.81 -1.01 -5.14
C ASP A 26 -17.40 0.42 -5.52
N ALA A 27 -16.38 0.96 -4.85
CA ALA A 27 -15.96 2.34 -5.02
C ALA A 27 -14.99 2.55 -6.19
N VAL A 28 -14.21 1.53 -6.54
CA VAL A 28 -13.13 1.54 -7.53
C VAL A 28 -13.11 0.18 -8.24
N PRO A 29 -14.01 -0.05 -9.22
CA PRO A 29 -14.19 -1.36 -9.83
C PRO A 29 -12.97 -1.85 -10.63
N SER A 30 -12.10 -0.94 -11.07
CA SER A 30 -10.87 -1.26 -11.80
C SER A 30 -9.73 -1.72 -10.89
N ALA A 31 -9.84 -1.57 -9.57
CA ALA A 31 -8.78 -1.95 -8.65
C ALA A 31 -8.58 -3.47 -8.67
N THR A 32 -7.33 -3.88 -8.85
CA THR A 32 -6.91 -5.28 -8.71
C THR A 32 -6.61 -5.54 -7.24
N LEU A 33 -7.42 -6.39 -6.62
CA LEU A 33 -7.25 -6.81 -5.24
C LEU A 33 -6.42 -8.09 -5.19
N PHE A 34 -5.38 -8.11 -4.37
CA PHE A 34 -4.50 -9.27 -4.25
C PHE A 34 -4.21 -9.59 -2.78
N GLU A 35 -3.95 -10.88 -2.51
CA GLU A 35 -3.48 -11.31 -1.20
C GLU A 35 -2.00 -10.94 -1.05
N THR A 36 -1.66 -10.27 0.05
CA THR A 36 -0.27 -9.96 0.32
C THR A 36 0.45 -11.22 0.76
N LEU A 37 1.56 -11.56 0.12
CA LEU A 37 2.48 -12.62 0.57
C LEU A 37 3.13 -12.31 1.93
N TRP A 38 2.98 -11.07 2.42
CA TRP A 38 3.40 -10.65 3.74
C TRP A 38 2.25 -10.71 4.73
N GLU A 39 2.40 -11.59 5.72
CA GLU A 39 1.66 -11.53 6.98
C GLU A 39 2.19 -10.36 7.81
N TRP A 40 1.66 -9.16 7.54
CA TRP A 40 1.92 -7.97 8.37
C TRP A 40 1.31 -8.08 9.78
N THR A 41 0.66 -9.18 10.12
CA THR A 41 -0.01 -9.41 11.40
C THR A 41 0.92 -9.32 12.62
N ASP A 42 2.21 -9.62 12.46
CA ASP A 42 3.20 -9.54 13.56
C ASP A 42 4.03 -8.25 13.56
N THR A 43 3.73 -7.31 12.67
CA THR A 43 4.42 -6.01 12.59
C THR A 43 3.39 -4.88 12.59
N PRO A 44 3.58 -3.78 13.32
CA PRO A 44 2.66 -2.63 13.32
C PRO A 44 2.61 -1.86 11.98
N ALA A 45 2.54 -2.53 10.84
CA ALA A 45 2.53 -1.89 9.53
C ALA A 45 1.25 -1.08 9.33
N GLY A 46 1.43 0.20 9.02
CA GLY A 46 0.34 1.14 8.78
C GLY A 46 -0.15 1.03 7.34
N THR A 47 0.61 1.62 6.42
CA THR A 47 0.27 1.73 5.01
C THR A 47 1.55 1.78 4.18
N LEU A 48 1.56 1.03 3.08
CA LEU A 48 2.57 1.15 2.04
C LEU A 48 1.92 1.64 0.74
N LEU A 49 2.52 2.65 0.13
CA LEU A 49 2.04 3.22 -1.13
C LEU A 49 3.22 3.49 -2.05
N ILE A 50 3.11 3.06 -3.30
CA ILE A 50 4.04 3.41 -4.38
C ILE A 50 3.21 4.01 -5.52
N THR A 51 3.62 5.16 -6.03
CA THR A 51 2.97 5.80 -7.19
C THR A 51 3.96 6.03 -8.31
N ASP A 52 3.55 5.71 -9.55
CA ASP A 52 4.32 5.93 -10.78
C ASP A 52 5.76 5.40 -10.74
N LYS A 53 6.05 4.44 -9.85
CA LYS A 53 7.42 3.96 -9.59
C LYS A 53 8.40 5.10 -9.22
N GLN A 54 7.91 6.24 -8.74
CA GLN A 54 8.72 7.44 -8.43
C GLN A 54 8.54 7.95 -7.00
N THR A 55 7.40 7.70 -6.37
CA THR A 55 7.13 8.11 -4.99
C THR A 55 6.80 6.88 -4.18
N ALA A 56 7.32 6.83 -2.96
CA ALA A 56 7.00 5.78 -2.02
C ALA A 56 6.71 6.38 -0.64
N LEU A 57 5.74 5.81 0.05
CA LEU A 57 5.37 6.10 1.44
C LEU A 57 5.26 4.77 2.18
N LEU A 58 5.76 4.75 3.40
CA LEU A 58 5.58 3.67 4.35
C LEU A 58 5.23 4.29 5.71
N SER A 59 4.20 3.77 6.36
CA SER A 59 3.85 4.12 7.72
C SER A 59 3.80 2.93 8.65
N VAL A 60 3.97 3.21 9.94
CA VAL A 60 3.86 2.28 11.06
C VAL A 60 2.89 2.87 12.08
N ARG A 61 2.01 2.04 12.62
CA ARG A 61 1.06 2.40 13.69
C ARG A 61 1.65 2.04 15.03
N VAL A 62 1.91 3.02 15.87
CA VAL A 62 2.40 2.83 17.22
C VAL A 62 1.21 2.92 18.16
N GLU A 63 0.87 1.80 18.79
CA GLU A 63 -0.15 1.76 19.84
C GLU A 63 0.45 2.28 21.14
N GLU A 64 -0.14 3.34 21.71
CA GLU A 64 0.25 3.82 23.03
C GLU A 64 -0.54 3.06 24.11
N VAL A 65 0.17 2.25 24.89
CA VAL A 65 -0.41 1.28 25.84
C VAL A 65 -1.26 1.95 26.93
N GLU A 66 -1.01 3.23 27.23
CA GLU A 66 -1.60 3.94 28.37
C GLU A 66 -2.82 4.79 28.01
N THR A 67 -3.00 5.16 26.73
CA THR A 67 -3.98 6.18 26.31
C THR A 67 -5.04 5.66 25.34
N GLU A 68 -4.94 4.40 24.88
CA GLU A 68 -5.71 3.84 23.75
C GLU A 68 -5.55 4.66 22.45
N ASP A 69 -4.62 5.61 22.40
CA ASP A 69 -4.33 6.39 21.21
C ASP A 69 -3.42 5.61 20.26
N THR A 70 -3.74 5.66 18.97
CA THR A 70 -2.89 5.10 17.91
C THR A 70 -2.16 6.24 17.20
N GLU A 71 -0.85 6.33 17.38
CA GLU A 71 -0.02 7.23 16.61
C GLU A 71 0.40 6.57 15.28
N GLU A 72 0.48 7.33 14.20
CA GLU A 72 0.98 6.82 12.92
C GLU A 72 2.17 7.66 12.45
N VAL A 73 3.32 7.00 12.27
CA VAL A 73 4.55 7.65 11.77
C VAL A 73 4.78 7.19 10.34
N ALA A 74 4.92 8.16 9.43
CA ALA A 74 5.16 7.90 8.02
C ALA A 74 6.51 8.45 7.55
N ILE A 75 7.22 7.67 6.75
CA ILE A 75 8.34 8.12 5.94
C ILE A 75 7.92 8.12 4.47
N TRP A 76 8.34 9.14 3.73
CA TRP A 76 8.09 9.20 2.30
C TRP A 76 9.30 9.75 1.55
N GLY A 77 9.40 9.40 0.28
CA GLY A 77 10.49 9.83 -0.58
C GLY A 77 10.06 9.88 -2.04
N THR A 78 10.78 10.70 -2.82
CA THR A 78 10.52 10.91 -4.24
C THR A 78 11.78 10.79 -5.08
N GLY A 79 11.59 10.34 -6.31
CA GLY A 79 12.61 10.27 -7.35
C GLY A 79 13.26 8.89 -7.48
N HIS A 80 13.59 8.54 -8.71
CA HIS A 80 14.19 7.25 -9.10
C HIS A 80 15.50 6.86 -8.38
N ARG A 81 16.19 7.80 -7.70
CA ARG A 81 17.43 7.55 -6.94
C ARG A 81 17.23 7.58 -5.42
N ASN A 82 16.04 7.91 -4.93
CA ASN A 82 15.78 7.90 -3.51
C ASN A 82 15.82 6.44 -3.01
N SER A 83 16.65 6.17 -2.00
CA SER A 83 16.88 4.80 -1.52
C SER A 83 15.59 4.09 -1.07
N LEU A 84 14.66 4.81 -0.43
CA LEU A 84 13.36 4.27 -0.03
C LEU A 84 12.56 3.82 -1.25
N VAL A 85 12.48 4.69 -2.28
CA VAL A 85 11.79 4.38 -3.54
C VAL A 85 12.41 3.18 -4.24
N VAL A 86 13.75 3.11 -4.30
CA VAL A 86 14.47 2.02 -4.96
C VAL A 86 14.23 0.69 -4.25
N ILE A 87 14.38 0.65 -2.92
CA ILE A 87 14.25 -0.57 -2.12
C ILE A 87 12.81 -1.09 -2.17
N LEU A 88 11.82 -0.23 -1.93
CA LEU A 88 10.42 -0.64 -1.94
C LEU A 88 9.99 -1.10 -3.34
N ARG A 89 10.43 -0.43 -4.41
CA ARG A 89 10.19 -0.95 -5.76
C ARG A 89 10.80 -2.32 -5.98
N ALA A 90 12.06 -2.53 -5.60
CA ALA A 90 12.72 -3.82 -5.80
C ALA A 90 11.97 -4.95 -5.08
N ILE A 91 11.46 -4.67 -3.88
CA ILE A 91 10.68 -5.61 -3.08
C ILE A 91 9.31 -5.90 -3.71
N PHE A 92 8.56 -4.87 -4.12
CA PHE A 92 7.16 -5.03 -4.54
C PHE A 92 6.97 -5.24 -6.05
N THR A 93 7.94 -4.89 -6.89
CA THR A 93 7.84 -5.10 -8.35
C THR A 93 7.70 -6.59 -8.67
N TRP A 94 8.46 -7.46 -8.00
CA TRP A 94 8.34 -8.91 -8.19
C TRP A 94 6.96 -9.45 -7.78
N GLN A 95 6.37 -8.91 -6.71
CA GLN A 95 5.03 -9.33 -6.27
C GLN A 95 3.94 -8.90 -7.27
N LEU A 96 4.09 -7.74 -7.92
CA LEU A 96 3.14 -7.25 -8.92
C LEU A 96 3.28 -7.95 -10.28
N GLU A 97 4.50 -8.30 -10.70
CA GLU A 97 4.75 -9.07 -11.93
C GLU A 97 4.04 -10.44 -11.91
N THR A 98 3.76 -10.98 -10.72
CA THR A 98 3.02 -12.24 -10.54
C THR A 98 1.52 -12.11 -10.90
N TYR A 99 0.97 -10.89 -10.94
CA TYR A 99 -0.43 -10.61 -11.27
C TYR A 99 -0.62 -9.93 -12.64
N GLU A 100 0.46 -9.75 -13.41
CA GLU A 100 0.42 -9.22 -14.79
C GLU A 100 0.38 -10.32 -15.88
N GLU A 101 0.24 -11.61 -15.51
CA GLU A 101 0.01 -12.76 -16.42
C GLU A 101 -1.48 -13.06 -16.64
#